data_AF-A0A9Q9V1A9-F1
#
_entry.id   AF-A0A9Q9V1A9-F1
#
_cell.length_a   1.000
_cell.length_b   1.000
_cell.length_c   1.000
_cell.angle_alpha   90.00
_cell.angle_beta   90.00
_cell.angle_gamma   90.00
#
_symmetry.space_group_name_H-M   'P 1'
#
loop_
_entity.id
_entity.type
_entity.pdbx_description
1 polymer ?
#
loop_
_entity_poly.entity_id
_entity_poly.type
_entity_poly.pdbx_seq_one_letter_code
_entity_poly.pdbx_strand_id
1 'polypeptide(L)'
;MFVLTSARHECASRRSRLSRGALTHSSPRAVVMAQAAQMNVLELNAPLRVEHDKKRRQFSIRLNGSHDRAVLLYEYVGKKTVDLQHTEVPEAYRGREIAKHLAKAAMDFVVEEDLKAHLTCWYIQKYVKENPHPHYLEHVLH
;
A
#
# COMPACT_ATOMS: atom_id res chain seq x y z
N MET A 1 -52.52 -9.47 -15.75
CA MET A 1 -51.78 -10.73 -15.44
C MET A 1 -50.32 -10.34 -15.32
N PHE A 2 -49.63 -10.31 -14.18
CA PHE A 2 -49.67 -11.03 -12.90
C PHE A 2 -49.46 -9.98 -11.79
N VAL A 3 -50.43 -9.76 -10.88
CA VAL A 3 -50.37 -10.15 -9.46
C VAL A 3 -49.12 -10.93 -9.02
N LEU A 4 -48.43 -10.43 -7.98
CA LEU A 4 -47.90 -11.14 -6.80
C LEU A 4 -47.00 -10.16 -6.00
N THR A 5 -47.52 -9.50 -4.96
CA THR A 5 -47.52 -9.88 -3.53
C THR A 5 -46.33 -9.36 -2.72
N SER A 6 -46.60 -8.27 -2.01
CA SER A 6 -46.37 -8.01 -0.59
C SER A 6 -45.71 -9.12 0.26
N ALA A 7 -44.67 -8.75 1.02
CA ALA A 7 -44.44 -9.17 2.41
C ALA A 7 -43.21 -8.39 2.96
N ARG A 8 -43.40 -7.30 3.72
CA ARG A 8 -43.38 -7.30 5.20
C ARG A 8 -42.32 -8.24 5.78
N HIS A 9 -41.22 -7.67 6.27
CA HIS A 9 -40.37 -8.34 7.23
C HIS A 9 -40.38 -7.57 8.55
N GLU A 10 -40.99 -8.23 9.52
CA GLU A 10 -41.25 -7.78 10.86
C GLU A 10 -40.04 -8.01 11.76
N CYS A 11 -39.85 -7.05 12.66
CA CYS A 11 -38.88 -7.02 13.73
C CYS A 11 -39.39 -7.84 14.92
N ALA A 12 -38.58 -8.74 15.49
CA ALA A 12 -38.62 -9.04 16.93
C ALA A 12 -37.51 -10.01 17.39
N SER A 13 -36.52 -9.43 18.05
CA SER A 13 -35.95 -9.81 19.35
C SER A 13 -36.05 -11.26 19.85
N ARG A 14 -34.88 -11.88 19.92
CA ARG A 14 -34.32 -12.74 20.99
C ARG A 14 -35.23 -13.06 22.18
N ARG A 15 -35.35 -14.36 22.48
CA ARG A 15 -35.13 -14.88 23.86
C ARG A 15 -34.56 -16.29 23.81
N SER A 16 -33.31 -16.37 24.26
CA SER A 16 -32.53 -17.56 24.57
C SER A 16 -33.20 -18.40 25.66
N ARG A 17 -33.38 -19.70 25.42
CA ARG A 17 -33.62 -20.69 26.46
C ARG A 17 -32.38 -21.58 26.56
N LEU A 18 -31.78 -21.55 27.74
CA LEU A 18 -30.54 -22.23 28.10
C LEU A 18 -30.74 -23.75 28.24
N SER A 19 -29.74 -24.49 27.75
CA SER A 19 -29.07 -25.68 28.32
C SER A 19 -29.89 -26.90 28.74
N ARG A 20 -29.50 -28.08 28.23
CA ARG A 20 -29.11 -29.27 29.02
C ARG A 20 -28.72 -30.47 28.14
N GLY A 21 -27.61 -31.13 28.53
CA GLY A 21 -27.27 -32.53 28.21
C GLY A 21 -26.67 -32.75 26.82
N ALA A 22 -25.76 -33.70 26.57
CA ALA A 22 -25.14 -34.70 27.41
C ALA A 22 -23.86 -35.19 26.70
N LEU A 23 -22.91 -35.69 27.48
CA LEU A 23 -21.67 -36.33 27.05
C LEU A 23 -21.96 -37.63 26.27
N THR A 24 -21.31 -37.85 25.13
CA THR A 24 -20.94 -39.21 24.70
C THR A 24 -19.58 -39.18 23.97
N HIS A 25 -18.69 -40.07 24.42
CA HIS A 25 -17.41 -40.40 23.79
C HIS A 25 -17.65 -41.22 22.52
N SER A 26 -16.94 -40.94 21.43
CA SER A 26 -16.42 -41.95 20.47
C SER A 26 -15.53 -41.31 19.40
N SER A 27 -14.47 -42.04 19.05
CA SER A 27 -13.35 -41.67 18.16
C SER A 27 -13.65 -42.05 16.68
N PRO A 28 -12.70 -42.04 15.73
CA PRO A 28 -12.36 -40.96 14.79
C PRO A 28 -12.66 -41.30 13.30
N ARG A 29 -13.24 -40.36 12.53
CA ARG A 29 -13.09 -40.13 11.06
C ARG A 29 -14.30 -39.36 10.52
N ALA A 30 -14.04 -38.51 9.52
CA ALA A 30 -14.94 -37.52 8.90
C ALA A 30 -15.02 -36.22 9.74
N VAL A 31 -14.66 -35.03 9.28
CA VAL A 31 -14.63 -34.46 7.94
C VAL A 31 -13.49 -33.42 7.92
N VAL A 32 -12.53 -33.59 7.02
CA VAL A 32 -11.63 -32.52 6.60
C VAL A 32 -12.48 -31.46 5.88
N MET A 33 -12.16 -30.18 6.05
CA MET A 33 -12.73 -28.99 5.40
C MET A 33 -13.74 -28.19 6.26
N ALA A 34 -13.22 -27.23 7.02
CA ALA A 34 -13.89 -25.96 7.27
C ALA A 34 -12.82 -24.86 7.18
N GLN A 35 -12.55 -24.48 5.94
CA GLN A 35 -11.59 -23.45 5.57
C GLN A 35 -12.24 -22.07 5.71
N ALA A 36 -11.42 -21.10 6.08
CA ALA A 36 -11.53 -19.68 5.78
C ALA A 36 -12.70 -18.89 6.39
N ALA A 37 -12.36 -17.96 7.29
CA ALA A 37 -12.58 -16.52 7.11
C ALA A 37 -12.52 -15.79 8.46
N GLN A 38 -11.34 -15.66 9.06
CA GLN A 38 -11.06 -14.60 10.03
C GLN A 38 -9.67 -14.03 9.74
N MET A 39 -9.47 -13.55 8.50
CA MET A 39 -8.29 -12.78 8.15
C MET A 39 -8.52 -11.33 8.59
N ASN A 40 -8.02 -11.05 9.79
CA ASN A 40 -7.52 -9.77 10.31
C ASN A 40 -7.92 -8.48 9.56
N VAL A 41 -8.94 -7.77 10.04
CA VAL A 41 -9.33 -6.40 9.60
C VAL A 41 -8.34 -5.32 10.13
N LEU A 42 -7.18 -5.73 10.67
CA LEU A 42 -6.20 -4.82 11.30
C LEU A 42 -4.93 -4.56 10.47
N GLU A 43 -4.78 -5.14 9.27
CA GLU A 43 -3.47 -5.17 8.58
C GLU A 43 -3.32 -4.24 7.36
N LEU A 44 -4.14 -3.18 7.24
CA LEU A 44 -4.06 -2.22 6.12
C LEU A 44 -3.66 -0.78 6.52
N ASN A 45 -3.43 -0.51 7.81
CA ASN A 45 -3.03 0.82 8.30
C ASN A 45 -1.61 0.85 8.89
N ALA A 46 -0.74 -0.08 8.50
CA ALA A 46 0.68 0.06 8.79
C ALA A 46 1.22 1.22 7.94
N PRO A 47 1.94 2.21 8.53
CA PRO A 47 2.49 3.32 7.76
C PRO A 47 3.45 2.80 6.69
N LEU A 48 3.23 3.21 5.43
CA LEU A 48 4.15 2.90 4.33
C LEU A 48 5.51 3.53 4.63
N ARG A 49 6.46 2.70 5.10
CA ARG A 49 7.80 3.17 5.45
C ARG A 49 8.70 3.11 4.22
N VAL A 50 9.21 4.27 3.83
CA VAL A 50 10.27 4.37 2.81
C VAL A 50 11.62 4.10 3.49
N GLU A 51 12.36 3.14 2.96
CA GLU A 51 13.77 2.90 3.29
C GLU A 51 14.63 3.55 2.21
N HIS A 52 15.57 4.41 2.62
CA HIS A 52 16.57 5.00 1.71
C HIS A 52 17.90 4.26 1.83
N ASP A 53 18.33 3.65 0.73
CA ASP A 53 19.64 3.02 0.61
C ASP A 53 20.55 3.90 -0.26
N LYS A 54 21.35 4.75 0.40
CA LYS A 54 22.32 5.65 -0.27
C LYS A 54 23.40 4.87 -1.05
N LYS A 55 23.75 3.65 -0.62
CA LYS A 55 24.79 2.83 -1.30
C LYS A 55 24.27 2.26 -2.61
N ARG A 56 23.04 1.75 -2.59
CA ARG A 56 22.35 1.22 -3.78
C ARG A 56 21.62 2.30 -4.57
N ARG A 57 21.67 3.56 -4.11
CA ARG A 57 21.04 4.75 -4.70
C ARG A 57 19.58 4.51 -5.05
N GLN A 58 18.85 4.01 -4.06
CA GLN A 58 17.44 3.71 -4.23
C GLN A 58 16.63 4.01 -2.98
N PHE A 59 15.36 4.37 -3.19
CA PHE A 59 14.33 4.38 -2.18
C PHE A 59 13.46 3.14 -2.38
N SER A 60 13.07 2.46 -1.30
CA SER A 60 12.22 1.29 -1.40
C SER A 60 11.18 1.23 -0.30
N ILE A 61 10.01 0.72 -0.64
CA ILE A 61 8.95 0.39 0.33
C ILE A 61 8.76 -1.12 0.27
N ARG A 62 8.86 -1.78 1.42
CA ARG A 62 8.49 -3.20 1.56
C ARG A 62 6.98 -3.32 1.61
N LEU A 63 6.43 -4.20 0.78
CA LEU A 63 4.99 -4.38 0.67
C LEU A 63 4.59 -5.61 1.49
N ASN A 64 3.70 -5.43 2.46
CA ASN A 64 3.25 -6.54 3.31
C ASN A 64 2.63 -7.64 2.42
N GLY A 65 3.07 -8.89 2.65
CA GLY A 65 2.52 -10.09 2.02
C GLY A 65 3.42 -10.84 1.05
N SER A 66 4.55 -10.26 0.59
CA SER A 66 5.43 -10.87 -0.42
C SER A 66 6.89 -10.37 -0.34
N HIS A 67 7.79 -10.98 -1.12
CA HIS A 67 9.12 -10.43 -1.44
C HIS A 67 9.06 -9.20 -2.38
N ASP A 68 7.85 -8.75 -2.71
CA ASP A 68 7.60 -7.59 -3.56
C ASP A 68 7.97 -6.29 -2.86
N ARG A 69 8.60 -5.40 -3.62
CA ARG A 69 8.97 -4.06 -3.16
C ARG A 69 8.70 -3.05 -4.26
N ALA A 70 8.27 -1.87 -3.86
CA ALA A 70 8.30 -0.72 -4.74
C ALA A 70 9.65 -0.03 -4.62
N VAL A 71 10.21 0.44 -5.73
CA VAL A 71 11.53 1.07 -5.75
C VAL A 71 11.54 2.34 -6.59
N LEU A 72 12.34 3.32 -6.17
CA LEU A 72 12.74 4.48 -6.97
C LEU A 72 14.25 4.49 -7.04
N LEU A 73 14.79 4.57 -8.25
CA LEU A 73 16.23 4.57 -8.53
C LEU A 73 16.71 5.96 -8.92
N TYR A 74 17.90 6.32 -8.45
CA TYR A 74 18.58 7.54 -8.85
C TYR A 74 20.07 7.30 -9.07
N GLU A 75 20.73 8.20 -9.79
CA GLU A 75 22.19 8.19 -9.91
C GLU A 75 22.77 9.58 -9.64
N TYR A 76 24.04 9.63 -9.27
CA TYR A 76 24.78 10.89 -9.23
C TYR A 76 25.34 11.18 -10.63
N VAL A 77 24.91 12.29 -11.22
CA VAL A 77 25.37 12.76 -12.54
C VAL A 77 26.36 13.92 -12.42
N GLY A 78 26.62 14.38 -11.19
CA GLY A 78 27.60 15.42 -10.89
C GLY A 78 27.94 15.45 -9.39
N LYS A 79 28.75 16.42 -8.96
CA LYS A 79 29.20 16.53 -7.56
C LYS A 79 28.06 16.81 -6.58
N LYS A 80 27.06 17.58 -7.01
CA LYS A 80 25.85 17.91 -6.23
C LYS A 80 24.59 17.73 -7.09
N THR A 81 24.64 16.83 -8.07
CA THR A 81 23.53 16.63 -9.00
C THR A 81 23.18 15.17 -9.06
N VAL A 82 21.90 14.87 -8.86
CA VAL A 82 21.32 13.55 -9.02
C VAL A 82 20.35 13.53 -10.19
N ASP A 83 20.15 12.37 -10.79
CA ASP A 83 19.08 12.12 -11.75
C ASP A 83 18.12 11.07 -11.19
N LEU A 84 16.85 11.45 -11.02
CA LEU A 84 15.78 10.55 -10.60
C LEU A 84 15.23 9.82 -11.82
N GLN A 85 15.66 8.57 -12.01
CA GLN A 85 15.57 7.88 -13.31
C GLN A 85 14.35 6.99 -13.46
N HIS A 86 14.02 6.21 -12.44
CA HIS A 86 13.01 5.16 -12.58
C HIS A 86 12.23 4.96 -11.30
N THR A 87 10.93 4.71 -11.44
CA THR A 87 10.05 4.30 -10.33
C THR A 87 9.29 3.07 -10.76
N GLU A 88 9.39 2.00 -9.96
CA GLU A 88 8.71 0.75 -10.19
C GLU A 88 7.80 0.43 -8.99
N VAL A 89 6.52 0.20 -9.27
CA VAL A 89 5.55 -0.28 -8.29
C VAL A 89 4.86 -1.51 -8.89
N PRO A 90 4.89 -2.67 -8.18
CA PRO A 90 4.22 -3.87 -8.63
C PRO A 90 2.73 -3.62 -8.86
N GLU A 91 2.17 -4.22 -9.91
CA GLU A 91 0.84 -3.89 -10.40
C GLU A 91 -0.27 -4.09 -9.35
N ALA A 92 -0.18 -5.17 -8.56
CA ALA A 92 -1.11 -5.50 -7.49
C ALA A 92 -1.22 -4.42 -6.39
N TYR A 93 -0.24 -3.52 -6.32
CA TYR A 93 -0.14 -2.46 -5.31
C TYR A 93 -0.30 -1.06 -5.90
N ARG A 94 -0.50 -0.92 -7.21
CA ARG A 94 -0.82 0.38 -7.83
C ARG A 94 -2.16 0.91 -7.30
N GLY A 95 -2.35 2.23 -7.39
CA GLY A 95 -3.54 2.91 -6.86
C GLY A 95 -3.53 3.15 -5.34
N ARG A 96 -2.49 2.74 -4.62
CA ARG A 96 -2.33 2.95 -3.17
C ARG A 96 -1.37 4.10 -2.81
N GLU A 97 -1.14 5.02 -3.73
CA GLU A 97 -0.20 6.15 -3.59
C GLU A 97 1.25 5.77 -3.23
N ILE A 98 1.68 4.53 -3.42
CA ILE A 98 3.04 4.07 -3.06
C ILE A 98 4.12 4.85 -3.83
N ALA A 99 3.92 5.05 -5.12
CA ALA A 99 4.84 5.83 -5.95
C ALA A 99 4.95 7.29 -5.48
N LYS A 100 3.85 7.86 -4.97
CA LYS A 100 3.82 9.22 -4.41
C LYS A 100 4.68 9.33 -3.15
N HIS A 101 4.63 8.32 -2.28
CA HIS A 101 5.47 8.27 -1.08
C HIS A 101 6.96 8.14 -1.44
N LEU A 102 7.30 7.32 -2.43
CA LEU A 102 8.67 7.24 -2.96
C LEU A 102 9.14 8.57 -3.56
N ALA A 103 8.31 9.21 -4.38
CA ALA A 103 8.63 10.48 -5.02
C ALA A 103 8.85 11.58 -3.98
N LYS A 104 7.96 11.66 -2.98
CA LYS A 104 8.12 12.61 -1.87
C LYS A 104 9.45 12.41 -1.15
N ALA A 105 9.76 11.18 -0.74
CA ALA A 105 11.01 10.89 -0.03
C ALA A 105 12.26 11.20 -0.87
N ALA A 106 12.21 10.93 -2.19
CA ALA A 106 13.31 11.25 -3.08
C ALA A 106 13.51 12.77 -3.23
N MET A 107 12.43 13.54 -3.38
CA MET A 107 12.50 15.00 -3.48
C MET A 107 12.89 15.66 -2.15
N ASP A 108 12.40 15.13 -1.02
CA ASP A 108 12.81 15.59 0.31
C ASP A 108 14.32 15.40 0.49
N PHE A 109 14.85 14.23 0.14
CA PHE A 109 16.31 13.97 0.17
C PHE A 109 17.10 14.97 -0.69
N VAL A 110 16.60 15.33 -1.88
CA VAL A 110 17.24 16.31 -2.75
C VAL A 110 17.33 17.69 -2.07
N VAL A 111 16.27 18.11 -1.39
CA VAL A 111 16.22 19.40 -0.68
C VAL A 111 17.07 19.35 0.59
N GLU A 112 16.91 18.31 1.41
CA GLU A 112 17.62 18.15 2.69
C GLU A 112 19.13 18.12 2.54
N GLU A 113 19.64 17.57 1.43
CA GLU A 113 21.07 17.45 1.18
C GLU A 113 21.61 18.52 0.22
N ASP A 114 20.80 19.54 -0.09
CA ASP A 114 21.17 20.68 -0.96
C ASP A 114 21.70 20.20 -2.33
N LEU A 115 20.97 19.27 -2.95
CA LEU A 115 21.29 18.66 -4.24
C LEU A 115 20.43 19.25 -5.35
N LYS A 116 20.96 19.31 -6.57
CA LYS A 116 20.16 19.56 -7.78
C LYS A 116 19.68 18.23 -8.37
N ALA A 117 18.48 18.23 -8.95
CA ALA A 117 17.87 17.03 -9.51
C ALA A 117 17.51 17.22 -10.99
N HIS A 118 18.03 16.33 -11.84
CA HIS A 118 17.39 16.02 -13.11
C HIS A 118 16.27 15.00 -12.87
N LEU A 119 15.19 15.13 -13.64
CA LEU A 119 14.03 14.26 -13.54
C LEU A 119 13.86 13.48 -14.84
N THR A 120 14.65 12.45 -15.08
CA THR A 120 14.44 11.55 -16.25
C THR A 120 13.14 10.74 -16.13
N CYS A 121 12.73 10.39 -14.90
CA CYS A 121 11.51 9.62 -14.67
C CYS A 121 10.25 10.47 -14.93
N TRP A 122 9.45 10.06 -15.92
CA TRP A 122 8.17 10.72 -16.25
C TRP A 122 7.22 10.85 -15.05
N TYR A 123 7.21 9.85 -14.15
CA TYR A 123 6.32 9.87 -12.98
C TYR A 123 6.72 10.96 -11.99
N ILE A 124 8.02 11.19 -11.81
CA ILE A 124 8.51 12.22 -10.89
C ILE A 124 8.30 13.61 -11.48
N GLN A 125 8.53 13.79 -12.79
CA GLN A 125 8.15 15.02 -13.49
C GLN A 125 6.66 15.33 -13.28
N LYS A 126 5.80 14.33 -13.45
CA LYS A 126 4.36 14.45 -13.20
C LYS A 126 4.08 14.81 -11.74
N TYR A 127 4.69 14.12 -10.78
CA TYR A 127 4.51 14.36 -9.35
C TYR A 127 4.84 15.81 -8.96
N VAL A 128 5.98 16.35 -9.40
CA VAL A 128 6.39 17.74 -9.12
C VAL A 128 5.44 18.74 -9.78
N LYS A 129 4.97 18.46 -10.99
CA LYS A 129 3.99 19.31 -11.69
C LYS A 129 2.63 19.35 -11.00
N GLU A 130 2.18 18.21 -10.47
CA GLU A 130 0.90 18.09 -9.75
C GLU A 130 1.01 18.57 -8.28
N ASN A 131 2.21 18.63 -7.72
CA ASN A 131 2.49 19.06 -6.35
C ASN A 131 3.61 20.13 -6.36
N PRO A 132 3.36 21.32 -6.93
CA PRO A 132 4.38 22.36 -7.04
C PRO A 132 4.71 22.93 -5.66
N HIS A 133 5.84 22.51 -5.10
CA HIS A 133 6.39 23.08 -3.87
C HIS A 133 7.58 23.97 -4.24
N PRO A 134 7.66 25.23 -3.75
CA PRO A 134 8.75 26.15 -4.10
C PRO A 134 10.14 25.52 -3.92
N HIS A 135 10.35 24.89 -2.76
CA HIS A 135 11.61 24.20 -2.45
C HIS A 135 11.96 23.06 -3.41
N TYR A 136 11.00 22.33 -3.96
CA TYR A 136 11.30 21.31 -4.96
C TYR A 136 11.72 21.96 -6.28
N LEU A 137 10.98 22.98 -6.72
CA LEU A 137 11.24 23.66 -8.00
C LEU A 137 12.60 24.35 -8.04
N GLU A 138 13.09 24.88 -6.93
CA GLU A 138 14.43 25.49 -6.83
C GLU A 138 15.59 24.50 -7.05
N HIS A 139 15.34 23.21 -6.82
CA HIS A 139 16.35 22.16 -6.95
C HIS A 139 16.22 21.37 -8.25
N VAL A 140 15.08 21.44 -8.95
CA VAL A 140 14.88 20.78 -10.23
C VAL A 140 15.59 21.54 -11.35
N LEU A 141 16.38 20.82 -12.14
CA LEU A 141 17.05 21.33 -13.33
C LEU A 141 16.16 21.09 -14.56
N HIS A 142 15.96 22.13 -15.35
CA HIS A 142 15.19 22.12 -16.60
C HIS A 142 16.06 21.81 -17.81
#